data_AF-A0AAU9MJT9-F1
#
_entry.id   AF-A0AAU9MJT9-F1
#
_cell.length_a   1.000
_cell.length_b   1.000
_cell.length_c   1.000
_cell.angle_alpha   90.00
_cell.angle_beta   90.00
_cell.angle_gamma   90.00
#
_symmetry.space_group_name_H-M   'P 1'
#
loop_
_entity.id
_entity.type
_entity.pdbx_description
1 polymer ?
#
loop_
_entity_poly.entity_id
_entity_poly.type
_entity_poly.pdbx_seq_one_letter_code
_entity_poly.pdbx_strand_id
1 'polypeptide(L)' 'MDHCFRSLARFSISTIVLAIILSSFSFTCTEAYDALDPNGNITIKWDIISWTPDGYVVSIINSNSPSV' A
#
# COMPACT_ATOMS: atom_id res chain seq x y z
N MET A 1 -36.02 2.96 27.12
CA MET A 1 -35.25 4.05 26.45
C MET A 1 -34.39 3.51 25.30
N ASP A 2 -34.57 2.23 24.95
CA ASP A 2 -33.67 1.42 24.14
C ASP A 2 -33.95 1.56 22.64
N HIS A 3 -35.21 1.84 22.28
CA HIS A 3 -35.60 2.13 20.89
C HIS A 3 -35.01 3.46 20.38
N CYS A 4 -34.87 4.45 21.26
CA CYS A 4 -34.25 5.74 20.93
C CYS A 4 -32.74 5.58 20.68
N PHE A 5 -32.06 4.80 21.53
CA PHE A 5 -30.62 4.53 21.40
C PHE A 5 -30.28 3.78 20.09
N ARG A 6 -31.10 2.78 19.73
CA ARG A 6 -30.94 2.03 18.47
C ARG A 6 -31.24 2.88 17.23
N SER A 7 -32.13 3.86 17.35
CA SER A 7 -32.42 4.81 16.27
C SER A 7 -31.28 5.82 16.09
N LEU A 8 -30.76 6.38 17.18
CA LEU A 8 -29.62 7.31 17.16
C LEU A 8 -28.34 6.65 16.62
N ALA A 9 -28.06 5.40 17.02
CA ALA A 9 -26.94 4.62 16.49
C ALA A 9 -27.09 4.34 14.98
N ARG A 10 -28.32 4.11 14.48
CA ARG A 10 -28.58 3.93 13.05
C ARG A 10 -28.30 5.19 12.23
N PHE A 11 -28.72 6.35 12.73
CA PHE A 11 -28.39 7.63 12.09
C PHE A 11 -26.87 7.90 12.11
N SER A 12 -26.21 7.58 13.22
CA SER A 12 -24.75 7.70 13.34
C SER A 12 -23.97 6.78 12.41
N ILE A 13 -24.46 5.57 12.12
CA ILE A 13 -23.81 4.67 11.15
C ILE A 13 -23.99 5.20 9.73
N SER A 14 -25.19 5.66 9.38
CA SER A 14 -25.46 6.23 8.06
C SER A 14 -24.58 7.45 7.76
N THR A 15 -24.34 8.32 8.74
CA THR A 15 -23.44 9.47 8.57
C THR A 15 -21.98 9.06 8.41
N ILE A 16 -21.50 8.07 9.16
CA ILE A 16 -20.14 7.53 9.03
C ILE A 16 -19.94 6.89 7.65
N VAL A 17 -20.88 6.07 7.19
CA VAL A 17 -20.83 5.42 5.87
C VAL A 17 -20.84 6.47 4.76
N LEU A 18 -21.69 7.50 4.86
CA LEU A 18 -21.73 8.59 3.90
C LEU A 18 -20.40 9.37 3.87
N ALA A 19 -19.79 9.63 5.03
CA ALA A 19 -18.50 10.30 5.12
C ALA A 19 -17.38 9.49 4.46
N ILE A 20 -17.34 8.17 4.66
CA ILE A 20 -16.37 7.27 4.04
C ILE A 20 -16.54 7.24 2.51
N ILE A 21 -17.78 7.13 2.03
CA ILE A 21 -18.09 7.16 0.59
C ILE A 21 -17.64 8.50 -0.01
N LEU A 22 -17.96 9.62 0.63
CA LEU A 22 -17.58 10.94 0.14
C LEU A 22 -16.05 11.15 0.13
N SER A 23 -15.34 10.64 1.15
CA SER A 23 -13.87 10.71 1.20
C SER A 23 -13.19 9.89 0.10
N SER A 24 -13.83 8.81 -0.36
CA SER A 24 -13.28 7.91 -1.39
C SER A 24 -13.22 8.56 -2.79
N PHE A 25 -13.92 9.68 -3.00
CA PHE A 25 -13.83 10.46 -4.24
C PHE A 25 -12.83 11.62 -4.15
N SER A 26 -12.17 11.80 -3.01
CA SER A 26 -11.24 12.91 -2.78
C SER A 26 -9.79 12.59 -3.17
N PHE A 27 -9.52 11.41 -3.73
CA PHE A 27 -8.19 11.06 -4.20
C PHE A 27 -7.86 11.81 -5.50
N THR A 28 -6.99 12.80 -5.41
CA THR A 28 -6.33 13.38 -6.58
C THR A 28 -5.23 12.42 -7.05
N CYS A 29 -5.17 12.12 -8.34
CA CYS A 29 -4.05 11.37 -8.90
C CYS A 29 -2.76 12.16 -8.64
N THR A 30 -1.86 11.63 -7.81
CA THR A 30 -0.51 12.21 -7.70
C THR A 30 0.32 11.60 -8.81
N GLU A 31 0.52 12.39 -9.86
CA GLU A 31 1.44 12.07 -10.93
C GLU A 31 2.89 12.19 -10.41
N ALA A 32 3.79 11.33 -10.90
CA ALA A 32 5.23 11.45 -10.63
C ALA A 32 5.81 12.59 -11.49
N TYR A 33 5.26 13.78 -11.31
CA TYR A 33 5.59 14.97 -12.08
C TYR A 33 6.83 15.63 -11.50
N ASP A 34 7.89 15.72 -12.31
CA ASP A 34 9.07 16.52 -12.02
C ASP A 34 8.99 17.83 -12.81
N ALA A 35 8.88 18.96 -12.11
CA ALA A 35 8.80 20.27 -12.75
C ALA A 35 10.08 20.65 -13.52
N LEU A 36 11.21 20.01 -13.23
CA LEU A 36 12.48 20.21 -13.95
C LEU A 36 12.57 19.34 -15.23
N ASP A 37 11.74 18.30 -15.34
CA ASP A 37 11.60 17.48 -16.56
C ASP A 37 10.11 17.18 -16.86
N PRO A 38 9.35 18.17 -17.35
CA PRO A 38 7.92 18.05 -17.64
C PRO A 38 7.59 17.03 -18.74
N ASN A 39 8.59 16.63 -19.52
CA ASN A 39 8.50 15.64 -20.59
C ASN A 39 9.18 14.32 -20.20
N GLY A 40 9.62 14.17 -18.95
CA GLY A 40 10.33 13.01 -18.46
C GLY A 40 9.51 11.72 -18.54
N ASN A 41 10.10 10.68 -19.13
CA ASN A 41 9.45 9.38 -19.25
C ASN A 41 9.52 8.62 -17.92
N ILE A 42 8.36 8.32 -17.32
CA ILE A 42 8.30 7.46 -16.13
C ILE A 42 8.48 6.00 -16.56
N THR A 43 9.58 5.38 -16.12
CA THR A 43 9.85 3.95 -16.36
C THR A 43 9.63 3.15 -15.09
N ILE A 44 8.52 2.42 -15.05
CA ILE A 44 8.21 1.51 -13.93
C ILE A 44 8.95 0.19 -14.15
N LYS A 45 9.97 -0.06 -13.33
CA LYS A 45 10.62 -1.37 -13.23
C LYS A 45 10.06 -2.08 -12.01
N TRP A 46 9.43 -3.23 -12.23
CA TRP A 46 9.04 -4.13 -11.17
C TRP A 46 10.05 -5.27 -11.17
N ASP A 47 10.93 -5.30 -10.18
CA ASP A 47 11.76 -6.47 -9.95
C ASP A 47 10.86 -7.57 -9.41
N ILE A 48 10.67 -8.63 -10.21
CA ILE A 48 10.00 -9.84 -9.74
C ILE A 48 10.95 -10.49 -8.74
N ILE A 49 10.70 -10.26 -7.45
CA ILE A 49 11.25 -11.13 -6.42
C ILE A 49 10.47 -12.42 -6.58
N SER A 50 11.05 -13.39 -7.29
CA SER A 50 10.47 -14.73 -7.37
C SER A 50 10.22 -15.21 -5.95
N TRP A 51 8.96 -15.36 -5.56
CA TRP A 51 8.62 -15.98 -4.29
C TRP A 51 9.07 -17.44 -4.35
N THR A 52 10.17 -17.76 -3.69
CA THR A 52 10.56 -19.14 -3.44
C THR A 52 9.67 -19.66 -2.30
N PRO A 53 8.97 -20.79 -2.48
CA PRO A 53 8.20 -21.41 -1.39
C PRO A 53 9.07 -21.78 -0.17
N ASP A 54 10.38 -21.93 -0.39
CA ASP A 54 11.33 -22.52 0.55
C ASP A 54 12.23 -21.50 1.27
N GLY A 55 11.93 -20.20 1.19
CA GLY A 55 12.66 -19.17 1.92
C GLY A 55 14.02 -18.80 1.33
N TYR A 56 14.69 -17.85 1.98
CA TYR A 56 15.94 -17.24 1.52
C TYR A 56 17.13 -18.17 1.75
N VAL A 57 17.78 -18.63 0.68
CA VAL A 57 19.09 -19.29 0.76
C VAL A 57 20.18 -18.22 0.66
N VAL A 58 20.94 -18.02 1.73
CA VAL A 58 22.12 -17.14 1.74
C VAL A 58 23.35 -18.00 1.47
N SER A 59 24.00 -17.79 0.33
CA SER A 59 25.35 -18.32 0.10
C SER A 59 26.34 -17.43 0.86
N ILE A 60 26.81 -17.89 2.02
CA ILE A 60 27.85 -17.21 2.78
C ILE A 60 29.19 -17.76 2.30
N ILE A 61 29.94 -16.97 1.53
CA ILE A 61 31.33 -17.26 1.22
C ILE A 61 32.14 -16.81 2.45
N ASN A 62 32.51 -17.77 3.32
CA ASN A 62 33.45 -17.48 4.40
C ASN A 62 34.86 -17.38 3.81
N SER A 63 35.49 -16.21 3.90
CA SER A 63 36.83 -15.94 3.37
C SER A 63 37.98 -16.52 4.21
N ASN A 64 37.70 -17.38 5.19
CA ASN A 64 38.70 -17.99 6.07
C ASN A 64 38.78 -19.51 5.87
N SER A 65 39.54 -19.93 4.85
CA SER A 65 39.84 -21.30 4.35
C SER A 65 40.14 -22.40 5.41
N PRO A 66 40.15 -23.70 5.04
CA PRO A 66 41.42 -24.28 4.57
C PRO A 66 41.29 -25.24 3.37
N SER A 67 42.39 -25.27 2.61
CA SER A 67 42.78 -26.24 1.59
C SER A 67 42.60 -27.70 2.00
N VAL A 68 41.93 -28.49 1.15
CA VAL A 68 42.30 -29.86 0.76
C VAL A 68 41.90 -30.10 -0.69
#